data_AF-A0A1Q7BG91-F1
#
_entry.id   AF-A0A1Q7BG91-F1
#
_cell.length_a   1.000
_cell.length_b   1.000
_cell.length_c   1.000
_cell.angle_alpha   90.00
_cell.angle_beta   90.00
_cell.angle_gamma   90.00
#
_symmetry.space_group_name_H-M   'P 1'
#
loop_
_entity.id
_entity.type
_entity.pdbx_description
1 polymer ?
#
loop_
_entity_poly.entity_id
_entity_poly.type
_entity_poly.pdbx_seq_one_letter_code
_entity_poly.pdbx_strand_id
1 'polypeptide(L)'
;MVRAGLVLTGLGVVLAAPLAVVGAAPASAVTIAGASTLSDNVSVSWDHGKQRTTDLHVLAWNDFHGNLEPAGLNIYGKFAGGAAFLAKAVHDKQELYEHRQATVLAGDNIGASPLANSLFNEEPATIVTNLMNVNFSSVGNHEFDKGKDELKRIENGGCKPTVGCTGAPYALRHGGTTDRYPGARFQYLSANVIDDARGRSLFPAFGTKWFWTDSGRPVGLGFIGEVLKDTPSIVTPTGVAGLSFVDEADAANKAAQQLARHGIHIPILVIHQGGLQSGPDTALNGCAGNLAGTEIEKIAQRLDPSIKVIISGHTHAEYRCTIKRPRPRRGPAGGPEQGRPAGRRRRQAVRRRRRPAGQQGHREDPGRPDPYRHPTRRVDARRRDRRRPTEGDRRRGQGRRAGRVHEPGRHPQRPQDHGRLLRW
;
A
#
# COMPACT_ATOMS: atom_id res chain seq x y z
N MET A 1 55.11 32.09 -22.22
CA MET A 1 56.38 31.60 -21.63
C MET A 1 56.04 30.78 -20.38
N VAL A 2 56.96 29.89 -19.94
CA VAL A 2 57.20 29.35 -18.56
C VAL A 2 56.11 29.68 -17.51
N ARG A 3 55.33 28.77 -16.89
CA ARG A 3 55.47 27.37 -16.38
C ARG A 3 56.21 27.25 -15.03
N ALA A 4 55.62 26.52 -14.07
CA ALA A 4 56.12 26.24 -12.70
C ALA A 4 56.13 27.45 -11.73
N GLY A 5 56.19 27.27 -10.39
CA GLY A 5 56.37 26.01 -9.64
C GLY A 5 55.90 26.06 -8.18
N LEU A 6 55.95 24.89 -7.53
CA LEU A 6 55.58 24.60 -6.12
C LEU A 6 56.82 24.69 -5.20
N VAL A 7 56.67 24.89 -3.88
CA VAL A 7 57.29 24.14 -2.75
C VAL A 7 57.24 24.90 -1.39
N LEU A 8 57.35 24.11 -0.31
CA LEU A 8 57.35 24.33 1.16
C LEU A 8 58.43 25.37 1.64
N THR A 9 58.61 25.74 2.93
CA THR A 9 58.62 24.95 4.20
C THR A 9 58.68 25.84 5.47
N GLY A 10 58.42 25.25 6.66
CA GLY A 10 58.65 25.85 8.00
C GLY A 10 57.47 25.62 8.96
N LEU A 11 57.36 24.58 9.81
CA LEU A 11 58.30 23.86 10.68
C LEU A 11 58.59 24.60 12.01
N GLY A 12 58.16 24.01 13.13
CA GLY A 12 58.37 24.48 14.50
C GLY A 12 58.03 23.37 15.51
N VAL A 13 58.93 23.09 16.46
CA VAL A 13 58.88 21.89 17.33
C VAL A 13 59.31 22.21 18.76
N VAL A 14 58.49 21.83 19.75
CA VAL A 14 58.77 21.83 21.20
C VAL A 14 57.93 20.65 21.77
N LEU A 15 58.45 19.49 22.19
CA LEU A 15 59.25 19.14 23.38
C LEU A 15 58.57 19.55 24.71
N ALA A 16 58.38 18.69 25.73
CA ALA A 16 58.66 17.26 25.90
C ALA A 16 57.66 16.63 26.92
N ALA A 17 57.73 15.31 27.13
CA ALA A 17 56.88 14.57 28.08
C ALA A 17 57.38 14.65 29.54
N PRO A 18 56.69 14.01 30.52
CA PRO A 18 57.15 12.65 30.88
C PRO A 18 56.06 11.63 31.31
N LEU A 19 56.36 10.35 31.04
CA LEU A 19 56.12 9.11 31.83
C LEU A 19 54.70 8.80 32.43
N ALA A 20 54.24 7.54 32.52
CA ALA A 20 54.59 6.28 31.85
C ALA A 20 53.58 5.16 32.23
N VAL A 21 53.23 4.28 31.27
CA VAL A 21 52.99 2.84 31.51
C VAL A 21 53.47 2.08 30.26
N VAL A 22 54.16 0.96 30.44
CA VAL A 22 54.61 0.05 29.37
C VAL A 22 53.73 -1.20 29.39
N GLY A 23 53.21 -1.65 28.24
CA GLY A 23 52.37 -2.87 28.25
C GLY A 23 51.56 -3.23 27.01
N ALA A 24 51.94 -2.81 25.80
CA ALA A 24 51.30 -3.29 24.56
C ALA A 24 52.35 -3.49 23.45
N ALA A 25 52.31 -4.65 22.79
CA ALA A 25 53.15 -4.93 21.63
C ALA A 25 52.71 -4.09 20.41
N PRO A 26 53.63 -3.73 19.50
CA PRO A 26 53.24 -3.09 18.24
C PRO A 26 52.42 -4.09 17.41
N ALA A 27 51.13 -3.81 17.23
CA ALA A 27 50.32 -4.52 16.25
C ALA A 27 50.88 -4.21 14.85
N SER A 28 51.43 -5.21 14.18
CA SER A 28 52.04 -5.07 12.86
C SER A 28 51.09 -4.40 11.88
N ALA A 29 51.55 -3.37 11.18
CA ALA A 29 50.79 -2.74 10.12
C ALA A 29 50.57 -3.73 8.97
N VAL A 30 49.35 -4.31 8.89
CA VAL A 30 48.98 -5.24 7.83
C VAL A 30 48.65 -4.45 6.56
N THR A 31 49.69 -4.19 5.76
CA THR A 31 49.55 -3.58 4.43
C THR A 31 48.91 -4.58 3.46
N ILE A 32 47.57 -4.59 3.39
CA ILE A 32 46.84 -5.33 2.36
C ILE A 32 46.94 -4.57 1.04
N ALA A 33 47.86 -4.98 0.17
CA ALA A 33 47.88 -4.53 -1.21
C ALA A 33 46.76 -5.22 -2.02
N GLY A 34 45.98 -4.45 -2.79
CA GLY A 34 45.07 -4.99 -3.80
C GLY A 34 43.59 -5.18 -3.43
N ALA A 35 43.00 -4.27 -2.64
CA ALA A 35 41.54 -4.20 -2.43
C ALA A 35 40.92 -2.97 -3.14
N SER A 36 39.81 -3.19 -3.84
CA SER A 36 39.18 -2.20 -4.73
C SER A 36 37.95 -1.52 -4.12
N THR A 37 37.77 -0.23 -4.41
CA THR A 37 36.58 0.61 -4.13
C THR A 37 36.26 0.92 -2.66
N LEU A 38 35.75 2.13 -2.41
CA LEU A 38 35.42 2.67 -1.07
C LEU A 38 33.92 2.57 -0.73
N SER A 39 33.24 1.52 -1.19
CA SER A 39 31.79 1.37 -1.07
C SER A 39 31.34 -0.01 -0.55
N ASP A 40 32.13 -0.63 0.32
CA ASP A 40 31.75 -1.88 1.00
C ASP A 40 31.76 -1.74 2.53
N ASN A 41 30.64 -2.11 3.15
CA ASN A 41 30.49 -2.49 4.56
C ASN A 41 30.84 -1.47 5.67
N VAL A 42 30.20 -0.30 5.65
CA VAL A 42 29.83 0.38 6.92
C VAL A 42 28.49 -0.18 7.42
N SER A 43 28.53 -1.35 8.06
CA SER A 43 27.39 -1.94 8.75
C SER A 43 27.27 -1.37 10.17
N VAL A 44 26.23 -0.55 10.41
CA VAL A 44 25.92 -0.05 11.76
C VAL A 44 25.13 -1.13 12.51
N SER A 45 25.84 -2.11 13.08
CA SER A 45 25.24 -3.12 13.96
C SER A 45 24.93 -2.51 15.33
N TRP A 46 23.66 -2.19 15.56
CA TRP A 46 23.11 -2.09 16.92
C TRP A 46 22.92 -3.50 17.48
N ASP A 47 23.20 -3.71 18.77
CA ASP A 47 22.81 -4.95 19.45
C ASP A 47 21.29 -4.97 19.68
N HIS A 48 20.55 -5.34 18.64
CA HIS A 48 19.13 -5.69 18.72
C HIS A 48 18.99 -7.11 19.28
N GLY A 49 19.45 -7.30 20.52
CA GLY A 49 19.63 -8.59 21.20
C GLY A 49 18.55 -9.62 20.88
N LYS A 50 18.89 -10.52 19.94
CA LYS A 50 18.05 -11.58 19.31
C LYS A 50 16.55 -11.27 19.25
N GLN A 51 16.17 -10.08 18.77
CA GLN A 51 14.77 -9.77 18.53
C GLN A 51 14.20 -10.69 17.45
N ARG A 52 13.05 -11.32 17.73
CA ARG A 52 12.33 -12.14 16.75
C ARG A 52 11.63 -11.22 15.75
N THR A 53 12.28 -10.96 14.63
CA THR A 53 11.68 -10.28 13.48
C THR A 53 10.59 -11.12 12.84
N THR A 54 9.72 -10.47 12.08
CA THR A 54 8.74 -11.09 11.19
C THR A 54 8.78 -10.37 9.86
N ASP A 55 9.02 -11.12 8.80
CA ASP A 55 8.93 -10.59 7.44
C ASP A 55 7.46 -10.50 7.02
N LEU A 56 7.08 -9.34 6.49
CA LEU A 56 5.78 -9.05 5.91
C LEU A 56 6.01 -8.49 4.50
N HIS A 57 5.30 -9.04 3.54
CA HIS A 57 5.54 -8.78 2.12
C HIS A 57 4.44 -7.87 1.55
N VAL A 58 4.82 -6.94 0.67
CA VAL A 58 3.85 -6.17 -0.10
C VAL A 58 4.10 -6.44 -1.57
N LEU A 59 3.15 -7.12 -2.20
CA LEU A 59 3.12 -7.35 -3.63
C LEU A 59 2.46 -6.12 -4.27
N ALA A 60 3.12 -5.51 -5.24
CA ALA A 60 2.64 -4.28 -5.84
C ALA A 60 2.93 -4.20 -7.33
N TRP A 61 2.04 -3.50 -8.02
CA TRP A 61 2.24 -2.98 -9.38
C TRP A 61 1.46 -1.66 -9.52
N ASN A 62 1.56 -1.07 -10.70
CA ASN A 62 1.06 0.24 -11.09
C ASN A 62 0.72 0.19 -12.58
N ASP A 63 0.14 1.26 -13.11
CA ASP A 63 0.18 1.59 -14.55
C ASP A 63 -0.29 0.43 -15.47
N PHE A 64 -1.26 -0.38 -14.98
CA PHE A 64 -1.70 -1.61 -15.64
C PHE A 64 -2.56 -1.32 -16.87
N HIS A 65 -3.30 -0.20 -16.89
CA HIS A 65 -4.13 0.28 -18.01
C HIS A 65 -4.91 -0.83 -18.72
N GLY A 66 -5.53 -1.73 -17.96
CA GLY A 66 -6.28 -2.85 -18.53
C GLY A 66 -5.55 -3.67 -19.59
N ASN A 67 -4.24 -3.89 -19.47
CA ASN A 67 -3.45 -4.72 -20.39
C ASN A 67 -3.74 -6.22 -20.16
N LEU A 68 -4.94 -6.65 -20.56
CA LEU A 68 -5.42 -8.03 -20.43
C LEU A 68 -4.58 -8.99 -21.26
N GLU A 69 -4.51 -8.72 -22.56
CA GLU A 69 -3.81 -9.52 -23.54
C GLU A 69 -2.32 -9.19 -23.55
N PRO A 70 -1.43 -10.19 -23.70
CA PRO A 70 0.00 -9.94 -23.79
C PRO A 70 0.40 -9.25 -25.11
N ALA A 71 -0.43 -9.38 -26.15
CA ALA A 71 -0.25 -8.75 -27.46
C ALA A 71 1.22 -8.81 -27.96
N GLY A 72 1.78 -7.66 -28.35
CA GLY A 72 3.20 -7.47 -28.63
C GLY A 72 3.98 -6.80 -27.48
N LEU A 73 3.44 -6.82 -26.25
CA LEU A 73 4.03 -6.09 -25.11
C LEU A 73 5.45 -6.60 -24.82
N ASN A 74 6.39 -5.65 -24.78
CA ASN A 74 7.82 -5.94 -24.76
C ASN A 74 8.56 -4.94 -23.88
N ILE A 75 9.43 -5.45 -23.01
CA ILE A 75 10.28 -4.69 -22.08
C ILE A 75 11.74 -5.08 -22.37
N TYR A 76 12.53 -4.13 -22.88
CA TYR A 76 13.94 -4.30 -23.27
C TYR A 76 14.23 -5.53 -24.13
N GLY A 77 13.45 -5.71 -25.20
CA GLY A 77 13.57 -6.83 -26.14
C GLY A 77 12.86 -8.11 -25.70
N LYS A 78 12.39 -8.20 -24.45
CA LYS A 78 11.76 -9.40 -23.88
C LYS A 78 10.24 -9.26 -23.82
N PHE A 79 9.54 -10.35 -24.14
CA PHE A 79 8.09 -10.47 -23.97
C PHE A 79 7.69 -10.16 -22.52
N ALA A 80 6.84 -9.15 -22.34
CA ALA A 80 6.39 -8.69 -21.01
C ALA A 80 5.22 -9.52 -20.45
N GLY A 81 4.48 -10.21 -21.32
CA GLY A 81 3.23 -10.84 -20.97
C GLY A 81 2.08 -9.84 -20.83
N GLY A 82 1.01 -10.27 -20.16
CA GLY A 82 -0.19 -9.48 -19.86
C GLY A 82 -0.85 -10.01 -18.59
N ALA A 83 -2.15 -9.78 -18.40
CA ALA A 83 -2.89 -10.17 -17.19
C ALA A 83 -2.61 -11.60 -16.70
N ALA A 84 -2.61 -12.60 -17.59
CA ALA A 84 -2.38 -14.00 -17.22
C ALA A 84 -0.95 -14.26 -16.70
N PHE A 85 0.06 -13.55 -17.22
CA PHE A 85 1.45 -13.66 -16.79
C PHE A 85 1.66 -12.99 -15.42
N LEU A 86 1.13 -11.77 -15.27
CA LEU A 86 1.12 -11.08 -13.98
C LEU A 86 0.35 -11.88 -12.92
N ALA A 87 -0.79 -12.48 -13.27
CA ALA A 87 -1.59 -13.29 -12.35
C ALA A 87 -0.82 -14.51 -11.82
N LYS A 88 -0.03 -15.18 -12.67
CA LYS A 88 0.85 -16.28 -12.23
C LYS A 88 1.94 -15.78 -11.29
N ALA A 89 2.62 -14.69 -11.64
CA ALA A 89 3.67 -14.11 -10.81
C ALA A 89 3.15 -13.64 -9.43
N VAL A 90 1.96 -13.02 -9.39
CA VAL A 90 1.30 -12.61 -8.14
C VAL A 90 0.85 -13.85 -7.35
N HIS A 91 0.24 -14.85 -7.99
CA HIS A 91 -0.24 -16.06 -7.33
C HIS A 91 0.90 -16.84 -6.65
N ASP A 92 2.02 -17.05 -7.36
CA ASP A 92 3.20 -17.76 -6.82
C ASP A 92 3.78 -17.06 -5.58
N LYS A 93 3.67 -15.72 -5.52
CA LYS A 93 4.07 -14.93 -4.35
C LYS A 93 3.02 -14.94 -3.24
N GLN A 94 1.73 -14.98 -3.57
CA GLN A 94 0.66 -15.14 -2.59
C GLN A 94 0.65 -16.53 -1.94
N GLU A 95 1.06 -17.57 -2.67
CA GLU A 95 1.31 -18.91 -2.13
C GLU A 95 2.56 -18.91 -1.24
N LEU A 96 3.71 -18.45 -1.76
CA LEU A 96 4.99 -18.42 -1.03
C LEU A 96 4.95 -17.64 0.29
N TYR A 97 4.17 -16.57 0.36
CA TYR A 97 4.07 -15.71 1.56
C TYR A 97 2.76 -15.94 2.35
N GLU A 98 1.91 -16.86 1.91
CA GLU A 98 0.63 -17.24 2.53
C GLU A 98 -0.21 -16.02 3.05
N HIS A 99 -0.33 -15.91 4.38
CA HIS A 99 -1.07 -14.87 5.09
C HIS A 99 -0.21 -13.66 5.47
N ARG A 100 1.10 -13.68 5.21
CA ARG A 100 2.07 -12.62 5.54
C ARG A 100 2.27 -11.59 4.42
N GLN A 101 1.39 -11.56 3.42
CA GLN A 101 1.42 -10.58 2.33
C GLN A 101 0.21 -9.64 2.30
N ALA A 102 0.42 -8.41 1.84
CA ALA A 102 -0.60 -7.58 1.22
C ALA A 102 -0.37 -7.52 -0.30
N THR A 103 -1.44 -7.33 -1.07
CA THR A 103 -1.36 -7.09 -2.52
C THR A 103 -2.05 -5.75 -2.83
N VAL A 104 -1.34 -4.81 -3.47
CA VAL A 104 -1.82 -3.43 -3.70
C VAL A 104 -1.48 -2.90 -5.10
N LEU A 105 -2.25 -1.92 -5.58
CA LEU A 105 -1.96 -1.17 -6.81
C LEU A 105 -1.70 0.32 -6.52
N ALA A 106 -0.74 0.93 -7.22
CA ALA A 106 -0.48 2.37 -7.16
C ALA A 106 -1.10 3.14 -8.34
N GLY A 107 -2.41 2.97 -8.52
CA GLY A 107 -3.22 3.66 -9.53
C GLY A 107 -3.03 3.18 -10.97
N ASP A 108 -3.85 3.75 -11.85
CA ASP A 108 -3.96 3.48 -13.28
C ASP A 108 -4.12 1.98 -13.59
N ASN A 109 -5.02 1.34 -12.86
CA ASN A 109 -5.51 0.00 -13.14
C ASN A 109 -6.41 0.00 -14.38
N ILE A 110 -7.16 1.09 -14.57
CA ILE A 110 -8.13 1.33 -15.62
C ILE A 110 -7.90 2.68 -16.32
N GLY A 111 -8.56 2.89 -17.47
CA GLY A 111 -8.38 4.11 -18.26
C GLY A 111 -7.07 4.09 -19.07
N ALA A 112 -6.97 4.97 -20.07
CA ALA A 112 -6.03 4.88 -21.20
C ALA A 112 -5.90 3.47 -21.85
N SER A 113 -6.88 2.59 -21.62
CA SER A 113 -6.70 1.14 -21.76
C SER A 113 -6.94 0.61 -23.18
N PRO A 114 -6.23 -0.46 -23.61
CA PRO A 114 -6.49 -1.14 -24.89
C PRO A 114 -7.96 -1.51 -25.08
N LEU A 115 -8.40 -1.61 -26.33
CA LEU A 115 -9.79 -1.86 -26.71
C LEU A 115 -10.40 -3.09 -26.01
N ALA A 116 -9.59 -4.12 -25.75
CA ALA A 116 -9.99 -5.34 -25.02
C ALA A 116 -10.47 -5.09 -23.58
N ASN A 117 -10.16 -3.94 -22.97
CA ASN A 117 -10.69 -3.50 -21.68
C ASN A 117 -11.67 -2.34 -21.83
N SER A 118 -11.33 -1.34 -22.65
CA SER A 118 -12.06 -0.07 -22.71
C SER A 118 -13.41 -0.16 -23.44
N LEU A 119 -13.55 -1.07 -24.41
CA LEU A 119 -14.84 -1.44 -25.04
C LEU A 119 -15.84 -1.98 -24.01
N PHE A 120 -15.33 -2.71 -23.00
CA PHE A 120 -16.10 -3.33 -21.93
C PHE A 120 -16.11 -2.46 -20.67
N ASN A 121 -16.09 -1.14 -20.84
CA ASN A 121 -16.25 -0.15 -19.78
C ASN A 121 -15.26 -0.29 -18.60
N GLU A 122 -14.03 -0.73 -18.88
CA GLU A 122 -12.97 -1.03 -17.89
C GLU A 122 -13.28 -2.20 -16.91
N GLU A 123 -14.39 -2.90 -17.11
CA GLU A 123 -14.85 -3.97 -16.23
C GLU A 123 -13.87 -5.16 -16.16
N PRO A 124 -13.30 -5.66 -17.28
CA PRO A 124 -12.41 -6.82 -17.28
C PRO A 124 -11.14 -6.67 -16.42
N ALA A 125 -10.49 -5.50 -16.43
CA ALA A 125 -9.31 -5.23 -15.59
C ALA A 125 -9.62 -5.38 -14.11
N THR A 126 -10.83 -4.97 -13.70
CA THR A 126 -11.30 -5.15 -12.32
C THR A 126 -11.60 -6.62 -12.02
N ILE A 127 -12.10 -7.40 -12.98
CA ILE A 127 -12.24 -8.87 -12.82
C ILE A 127 -10.87 -9.54 -12.67
N VAL A 128 -9.90 -9.19 -13.52
CA VAL A 128 -8.52 -9.72 -13.44
C VAL A 128 -7.90 -9.44 -12.07
N THR A 129 -7.98 -8.20 -11.59
CA THR A 129 -7.44 -7.82 -10.27
C THR A 129 -8.22 -8.43 -9.10
N ASN A 130 -9.52 -8.69 -9.25
CA ASN A 130 -10.30 -9.49 -8.29
C ASN A 130 -9.83 -10.95 -8.18
N LEU A 131 -9.39 -11.55 -9.28
CA LEU A 131 -8.80 -12.90 -9.32
C LEU A 131 -7.37 -12.91 -8.75
N MET A 132 -6.61 -11.83 -8.97
CA MET A 132 -5.28 -11.59 -8.37
C MET A 132 -5.32 -11.26 -6.86
N ASN A 133 -6.50 -11.24 -6.21
CA ASN A 133 -6.65 -11.07 -4.76
C ASN A 133 -6.05 -9.77 -4.18
N VAL A 134 -6.09 -8.69 -4.96
CA VAL A 134 -5.78 -7.32 -4.52
C VAL A 134 -6.54 -6.99 -3.23
N ASN A 135 -5.95 -6.16 -2.37
CA ASN A 135 -6.56 -5.71 -1.12
C ASN A 135 -6.94 -4.23 -1.20
N PHE A 136 -6.04 -3.41 -1.74
CA PHE A 136 -6.24 -1.97 -1.91
C PHE A 136 -5.70 -1.51 -3.26
N SER A 137 -6.34 -0.54 -3.88
CA SER A 137 -5.76 0.25 -4.97
C SER A 137 -5.71 1.70 -4.52
N SER A 138 -4.63 2.40 -4.82
CA SER A 138 -4.77 3.85 -4.98
C SER A 138 -5.64 4.15 -6.20
N VAL A 139 -6.23 5.33 -6.25
CA VAL A 139 -6.61 5.93 -7.53
C VAL A 139 -5.36 6.51 -8.20
N GLY A 140 -5.30 6.42 -9.53
CA GLY A 140 -4.41 7.18 -10.40
C GLY A 140 -5.18 8.25 -11.16
N ASN A 141 -4.56 8.86 -12.17
CA ASN A 141 -5.23 9.87 -13.00
C ASN A 141 -6.26 9.23 -13.96
N HIS A 142 -5.94 8.10 -14.57
CA HIS A 142 -6.79 7.47 -15.59
C HIS A 142 -8.01 6.74 -14.98
N GLU A 143 -8.01 6.47 -13.67
CA GLU A 143 -9.24 6.18 -12.92
C GLU A 143 -10.32 7.28 -13.04
N PHE A 144 -9.95 8.54 -13.33
CA PHE A 144 -10.88 9.66 -13.50
C PHE A 144 -11.34 9.89 -14.95
N ASP A 145 -10.82 9.14 -15.95
CA ASP A 145 -11.14 9.31 -17.38
C ASP A 145 -12.64 9.41 -17.67
N LYS A 146 -13.44 8.61 -16.95
CA LYS A 146 -14.90 8.48 -17.12
C LYS A 146 -15.72 9.11 -15.99
N GLY A 147 -15.06 9.87 -15.11
CA GLY A 147 -15.68 10.60 -14.01
C GLY A 147 -15.88 9.82 -12.72
N LYS A 148 -15.90 10.56 -11.60
CA LYS A 148 -15.95 10.02 -10.23
C LYS A 148 -17.12 9.09 -9.92
N ASP A 149 -18.23 9.19 -10.65
CA ASP A 149 -19.39 8.32 -10.44
C ASP A 149 -19.32 7.02 -11.26
N GLU A 150 -18.58 7.00 -12.38
CA GLU A 150 -18.18 5.75 -13.03
C GLU A 150 -17.13 5.02 -12.20
N LEU A 151 -16.14 5.73 -11.64
CA LEU A 151 -15.14 5.14 -10.74
C LEU A 151 -15.79 4.48 -9.51
N LYS A 152 -16.86 5.09 -8.96
CA LYS A 152 -17.69 4.46 -7.91
C LYS A 152 -18.47 3.25 -8.43
N ARG A 153 -18.92 3.23 -9.69
CA ARG A 153 -19.53 2.03 -10.30
C ARG A 153 -18.51 0.90 -10.48
N ILE A 154 -17.27 1.22 -10.83
CA ILE A 154 -16.16 0.25 -10.89
C ILE A 154 -15.91 -0.37 -9.51
N GLU A 155 -15.91 0.42 -8.43
CA GLU A 155 -15.81 -0.14 -7.08
C GLU A 155 -17.07 -0.95 -6.68
N ASN A 156 -18.27 -0.36 -6.78
CA ASN A 156 -19.50 -0.89 -6.17
C ASN A 156 -20.25 -1.90 -7.05
N GLY A 157 -19.86 -2.05 -8.32
CA GLY A 157 -20.50 -2.94 -9.28
C GLY A 157 -21.80 -2.42 -9.89
N GLY A 158 -22.44 -3.29 -10.67
CA GLY A 158 -23.66 -3.00 -11.43
C GLY A 158 -23.42 -2.51 -12.86
N CYS A 159 -24.40 -2.80 -13.72
CA CYS A 159 -24.40 -2.46 -15.13
C CYS A 159 -24.54 -0.95 -15.38
N LYS A 160 -24.03 -0.44 -16.50
CA LYS A 160 -24.35 0.93 -16.95
C LYS A 160 -25.81 1.00 -17.41
N PRO A 161 -26.61 2.01 -16.99
CA PRO A 161 -28.00 2.14 -17.45
C PRO A 161 -28.17 2.30 -18.97
N THR A 162 -27.14 2.80 -19.67
CA THR A 162 -27.18 3.11 -21.11
C THR A 162 -26.78 1.95 -22.02
N VAL A 163 -25.94 1.02 -21.55
CA VAL A 163 -25.34 -0.05 -22.39
C VAL A 163 -25.35 -1.43 -21.72
N GLY A 164 -25.94 -1.55 -20.53
CA GLY A 164 -26.00 -2.81 -19.79
C GLY A 164 -24.67 -3.22 -19.16
N CYS A 165 -24.48 -4.53 -19.01
CA CYS A 165 -23.27 -5.15 -18.50
C CYS A 165 -22.47 -5.72 -19.67
N THR A 166 -21.48 -4.97 -20.14
CA THR A 166 -20.80 -5.25 -21.41
C THR A 166 -19.85 -6.43 -21.37
N GLY A 167 -19.10 -6.61 -20.27
CA GLY A 167 -18.16 -7.73 -20.09
C GLY A 167 -18.79 -9.03 -19.58
N ALA A 168 -20.12 -9.18 -19.63
CA ALA A 168 -20.80 -10.38 -19.18
C ALA A 168 -20.56 -11.57 -20.14
N PRO A 169 -20.44 -12.82 -19.64
CA PRO A 169 -20.50 -13.23 -18.24
C PRO A 169 -19.16 -13.05 -17.50
N TYR A 170 -19.17 -12.35 -16.35
CA TYR A 170 -17.98 -12.07 -15.55
C TYR A 170 -17.56 -13.29 -14.73
N ALA A 171 -16.27 -13.65 -14.75
CA ALA A 171 -15.72 -14.74 -13.94
C ALA A 171 -15.67 -14.40 -12.44
N LEU A 172 -15.98 -15.39 -11.59
CA LEU A 172 -15.93 -15.26 -10.13
C LEU A 172 -14.74 -16.03 -9.52
N ARG A 173 -14.07 -15.43 -8.53
CA ARG A 173 -12.87 -15.99 -7.85
C ARG A 173 -13.01 -17.43 -7.34
N HIS A 174 -14.21 -17.84 -6.95
CA HIS A 174 -14.47 -19.16 -6.38
C HIS A 174 -15.13 -20.12 -7.39
N GLY A 175 -15.01 -19.83 -8.69
CA GLY A 175 -15.65 -20.56 -9.77
C GLY A 175 -17.04 -20.01 -10.11
N GLY A 176 -17.52 -20.38 -11.31
CA GLY A 176 -18.76 -19.86 -11.87
C GLY A 176 -18.64 -18.43 -12.42
N THR A 177 -19.76 -17.91 -12.88
CA THR A 177 -19.88 -16.60 -13.51
C THR A 177 -21.12 -15.83 -13.02
N THR A 178 -21.24 -14.56 -13.42
CA THR A 178 -22.46 -13.77 -13.26
C THR A 178 -22.63 -12.81 -14.44
N ASP A 179 -23.87 -12.49 -14.81
CA ASP A 179 -24.16 -11.53 -15.89
C ASP A 179 -24.23 -10.08 -15.40
N ARG A 180 -24.14 -9.85 -14.08
CA ARG A 180 -24.07 -8.53 -13.46
C ARG A 180 -22.66 -8.24 -12.96
N TYR A 181 -22.07 -7.15 -13.45
CA TYR A 181 -20.73 -6.72 -13.05
C TYR A 181 -20.60 -6.64 -11.51
N PRO A 182 -19.70 -7.41 -10.88
CA PRO A 182 -19.66 -7.58 -9.43
C PRO A 182 -18.93 -6.45 -8.67
N GLY A 183 -18.31 -5.50 -9.38
CA GLY A 183 -17.48 -4.45 -8.78
C GLY A 183 -16.09 -4.93 -8.36
N ALA A 184 -15.38 -4.09 -7.61
CA ALA A 184 -14.09 -4.41 -7.02
C ALA A 184 -14.25 -5.23 -5.72
N ARG A 185 -13.35 -6.20 -5.53
CA ARG A 185 -13.18 -6.97 -4.28
C ARG A 185 -11.97 -6.50 -3.47
N PHE A 186 -11.35 -5.42 -3.94
CA PHE A 186 -10.43 -4.54 -3.24
C PHE A 186 -11.09 -3.18 -3.04
N GLN A 187 -10.51 -2.34 -2.20
CA GLN A 187 -10.99 -0.99 -1.94
C GLN A 187 -10.11 0.04 -2.65
N TYR A 188 -10.71 1.01 -3.35
CA TYR A 188 -9.98 2.19 -3.81
C TYR A 188 -9.70 3.14 -2.64
N LEU A 189 -8.60 3.88 -2.72
CA LEU A 189 -8.10 4.77 -1.68
C LEU A 189 -7.68 6.11 -2.30
N SER A 190 -8.01 7.22 -1.63
CA SER A 190 -7.78 8.56 -2.18
C SER A 190 -7.65 9.66 -1.10
N ALA A 191 -6.61 9.62 -0.27
CA ALA A 191 -6.37 10.55 0.84
C ALA A 191 -6.35 12.02 0.41
N ASN A 192 -5.82 12.30 -0.79
CA ASN A 192 -5.66 13.67 -1.31
C ASN A 192 -6.72 14.09 -2.36
N VAL A 193 -7.70 13.23 -2.68
CA VAL A 193 -8.81 13.59 -3.59
C VAL A 193 -10.08 13.85 -2.78
N ILE A 194 -10.48 15.11 -2.71
CA ILE A 194 -11.63 15.58 -1.92
C ILE A 194 -12.86 15.72 -2.83
N ASP A 195 -14.00 15.18 -2.42
CA ASP A 195 -15.29 15.45 -3.06
C ASP A 195 -15.89 16.74 -2.46
N ASP A 196 -15.89 17.82 -3.24
CA ASP A 196 -16.15 19.19 -2.74
C ASP A 196 -17.50 19.31 -2.03
N ALA A 197 -18.53 18.67 -2.59
CA ALA A 197 -19.89 18.64 -2.04
C ALA A 197 -20.01 17.92 -0.68
N ARG A 198 -18.97 17.17 -0.27
CA ARG A 198 -18.92 16.40 0.98
C ARG A 198 -17.79 16.86 1.93
N GLY A 199 -16.89 17.74 1.47
CA GLY A 199 -15.76 18.26 2.26
C GLY A 199 -14.80 17.18 2.80
N ARG A 200 -14.74 16.01 2.16
CA ARG A 200 -13.97 14.83 2.61
C ARG A 200 -13.45 14.03 1.42
N SER A 201 -12.54 13.09 1.67
CA SER A 201 -11.98 12.23 0.63
C SER A 201 -13.06 11.45 -0.14
N LEU A 202 -12.85 11.29 -1.46
CA LEU A 202 -13.78 10.63 -2.38
C LEU A 202 -13.99 9.16 -2.01
N PHE A 203 -12.88 8.45 -1.85
CA PHE A 203 -12.77 7.12 -1.23
C PHE A 203 -12.12 7.25 0.17
N PRO A 204 -12.00 6.18 0.96
CA PRO A 204 -11.24 6.23 2.21
C PRO A 204 -9.79 6.67 1.99
N ALA A 205 -9.23 7.44 2.93
CA ALA A 205 -7.85 7.91 2.83
C ALA A 205 -6.82 6.76 2.96
N PHE A 206 -7.15 5.73 3.74
CA PHE A 206 -6.29 4.58 3.95
C PHE A 206 -7.11 3.30 4.17
N GLY A 207 -6.52 2.17 3.78
CA GLY A 207 -6.93 0.83 4.15
C GLY A 207 -6.04 0.27 5.25
N THR A 208 -6.50 -0.76 5.98
CA THR A 208 -5.71 -1.39 7.06
C THR A 208 -5.72 -2.91 6.94
N LYS A 209 -4.55 -3.55 7.07
CA LYS A 209 -4.44 -5.02 7.11
C LYS A 209 -3.65 -5.46 8.33
N TRP A 210 -4.16 -6.47 9.03
CA TRP A 210 -3.56 -7.02 10.25
C TRP A 210 -2.93 -8.38 9.99
N PHE A 211 -1.78 -8.63 10.60
CA PHE A 211 -0.93 -9.79 10.38
C PHE A 211 -0.52 -10.43 11.71
N TRP A 212 -0.40 -11.75 11.75
CA TRP A 212 0.18 -12.45 12.91
C TRP A 212 1.70 -12.55 12.78
N THR A 213 2.41 -12.13 13.81
CA THR A 213 3.88 -12.19 13.89
C THR A 213 4.36 -13.49 14.52
N ASP A 214 5.64 -13.81 14.33
CA ASP A 214 6.35 -14.92 14.99
C ASP A 214 6.37 -14.79 16.52
N SER A 215 6.16 -13.58 17.04
CA SER A 215 5.97 -13.30 18.47
C SER A 215 4.58 -13.70 19.01
N GLY A 216 3.66 -14.15 18.13
CA GLY A 216 2.26 -14.44 18.47
C GLY A 216 1.38 -13.19 18.64
N ARG A 217 1.93 -11.99 18.43
CA ARG A 217 1.19 -10.71 18.51
C ARG A 217 0.70 -10.26 17.13
N PRO A 218 -0.48 -9.63 17.02
CA PRO A 218 -0.93 -9.03 15.78
C PRO A 218 -0.21 -7.70 15.54
N VAL A 219 0.08 -7.38 14.28
CA VAL A 219 0.61 -6.08 13.83
C VAL A 219 -0.24 -5.53 12.68
N GLY A 220 -0.56 -4.25 12.73
CA GLY A 220 -1.33 -3.56 11.70
C GLY A 220 -0.43 -2.77 10.76
N LEU A 221 -0.66 -2.92 9.45
CA LEU A 221 -0.14 -2.05 8.40
C LEU A 221 -1.28 -1.16 7.90
N GLY A 222 -0.98 0.11 7.67
CA GLY A 222 -1.89 1.06 7.03
C GLY A 222 -1.39 1.40 5.63
N PHE A 223 -2.26 1.32 4.64
CA PHE A 223 -1.95 1.63 3.25
C PHE A 223 -2.67 2.94 2.90
N ILE A 224 -1.92 4.01 2.64
CA ILE A 224 -2.45 5.33 2.28
C ILE A 224 -2.47 5.41 0.76
N GLY A 225 -3.63 5.67 0.15
CA GLY A 225 -3.75 5.77 -1.31
C GLY A 225 -3.81 7.22 -1.77
N GLU A 226 -2.91 7.63 -2.68
CA GLU A 226 -2.85 8.98 -3.24
C GLU A 226 -2.61 8.99 -4.75
N VAL A 227 -2.88 10.13 -5.37
CA VAL A 227 -2.66 10.43 -6.80
C VAL A 227 -1.96 11.77 -6.92
N LEU A 228 -1.22 12.04 -8.00
CA LEU A 228 -0.64 13.37 -8.21
C LEU A 228 -1.70 14.48 -8.14
N LYS A 229 -1.38 15.55 -7.41
CA LYS A 229 -2.28 16.71 -7.26
C LYS A 229 -2.62 17.37 -8.59
N ASP A 230 -1.71 17.28 -9.55
CA ASP A 230 -1.80 17.93 -10.87
C ASP A 230 -2.70 17.16 -11.86
N THR A 231 -3.37 16.08 -11.42
CA THR A 231 -4.36 15.31 -12.20
C THR A 231 -5.34 16.21 -13.01
N PRO A 232 -5.93 17.29 -12.45
CA PRO A 232 -6.83 18.17 -13.20
C PRO A 232 -6.22 18.91 -14.41
N SER A 233 -4.89 18.87 -14.57
CA SER A 233 -4.19 19.44 -15.73
C SER A 233 -3.89 18.43 -16.84
N ILE A 234 -4.02 17.12 -16.57
CA ILE A 234 -3.66 16.04 -17.51
C ILE A 234 -4.85 15.14 -17.93
N VAL A 235 -6.01 15.24 -17.27
CA VAL A 235 -7.23 14.49 -17.65
C VAL A 235 -8.35 15.41 -18.13
N THR A 236 -9.46 14.84 -18.61
CA THR A 236 -10.61 15.67 -19.06
C THR A 236 -11.20 16.46 -17.88
N PRO A 237 -11.49 17.78 -18.01
CA PRO A 237 -12.08 18.57 -16.94
C PRO A 237 -13.42 18.02 -16.42
N THR A 238 -14.15 17.30 -17.26
CA THR A 238 -15.38 16.58 -16.91
C THR A 238 -15.14 15.37 -15.99
N GLY A 239 -13.99 14.71 -16.08
CA GLY A 239 -13.64 13.57 -15.22
C GLY A 239 -13.42 13.97 -13.75
N VAL A 240 -12.84 15.15 -13.55
CA VAL A 240 -12.50 15.73 -12.23
C VAL A 240 -13.52 16.74 -11.70
N ALA A 241 -14.68 16.89 -12.35
CA ALA A 241 -15.67 17.90 -11.99
C ALA A 241 -16.19 17.75 -10.55
N GLY A 242 -16.02 18.82 -9.75
CA GLY A 242 -16.39 18.82 -8.34
C GLY A 242 -15.50 17.91 -7.48
N LEU A 243 -14.21 17.83 -7.81
CA LEU A 243 -13.15 17.26 -6.98
C LEU A 243 -12.03 18.28 -6.78
N SER A 244 -11.54 18.40 -5.55
CA SER A 244 -10.30 19.12 -5.23
C SER A 244 -9.17 18.13 -4.96
N PHE A 245 -8.05 18.30 -5.66
CA PHE A 245 -6.83 17.50 -5.49
C PHE A 245 -5.86 18.29 -4.62
N VAL A 246 -5.61 17.82 -3.40
CA VAL A 246 -4.74 18.51 -2.43
C VAL A 246 -3.32 17.94 -2.45
N ASP A 247 -2.40 18.69 -1.83
CA ASP A 247 -1.00 18.31 -1.72
C ASP A 247 -0.81 16.92 -1.07
N GLU A 248 0.01 16.11 -1.74
CA GLU A 248 0.18 14.69 -1.46
C GLU A 248 0.87 14.48 -0.10
N ALA A 249 1.96 15.21 0.18
CA ALA A 249 2.69 15.05 1.43
C ALA A 249 1.85 15.46 2.65
N ASP A 250 1.06 16.53 2.55
CA ASP A 250 0.22 16.99 3.66
C ASP A 250 -0.98 16.03 3.89
N ALA A 251 -1.54 15.44 2.82
CA ALA A 251 -2.55 14.38 2.92
C ALA A 251 -1.99 13.09 3.55
N ALA A 252 -0.81 12.64 3.12
CA ALA A 252 -0.18 11.43 3.63
C ALA A 252 0.16 11.57 5.11
N ASN A 253 0.67 12.74 5.51
CA ASN A 253 0.98 13.06 6.90
C ASN A 253 -0.29 13.06 7.77
N LYS A 254 -1.40 13.61 7.28
CA LYS A 254 -2.71 13.60 7.94
C LYS A 254 -3.26 12.17 8.08
N ALA A 255 -3.11 11.33 7.07
CA ALA A 255 -3.52 9.92 7.09
C ALA A 255 -2.66 9.07 8.03
N ALA A 256 -1.33 9.26 8.05
CA ALA A 256 -0.43 8.60 9.01
C ALA A 256 -0.77 8.96 10.47
N GLN A 257 -1.13 10.22 10.75
CA GLN A 257 -1.62 10.62 12.07
C GLN A 257 -3.00 10.02 12.42
N GLN A 258 -3.87 9.77 11.44
CA GLN A 258 -5.13 9.05 11.66
C GLN A 258 -4.85 7.58 12.00
N LEU A 259 -4.02 6.89 11.23
CA LEU A 259 -3.56 5.52 11.50
C LEU A 259 -2.94 5.38 12.90
N ALA A 260 -2.06 6.30 13.29
CA ALA A 260 -1.43 6.30 14.62
C ALA A 260 -2.45 6.44 15.77
N ARG A 261 -3.54 7.20 15.58
CA ARG A 261 -4.65 7.28 16.56
C ARG A 261 -5.48 5.99 16.65
N HIS A 262 -5.36 5.09 15.68
CA HIS A 262 -5.93 3.75 15.71
C HIS A 262 -4.90 2.66 16.10
N GLY A 263 -3.72 3.05 16.61
CA GLY A 263 -2.66 2.13 17.04
C GLY A 263 -1.87 1.49 15.89
N ILE A 264 -2.02 1.99 14.67
CA ILE A 264 -1.30 1.51 13.48
C ILE A 264 -0.11 2.44 13.22
N HIS A 265 1.09 1.92 13.47
CA HIS A 265 2.35 2.69 13.42
C HIS A 265 3.26 2.30 12.24
N ILE A 266 2.74 1.51 11.30
CA ILE A 266 3.42 1.15 10.04
C ILE A 266 2.59 1.65 8.85
N PRO A 267 2.62 2.96 8.54
CA PRO A 267 2.03 3.49 7.32
C PRO A 267 2.93 3.25 6.11
N ILE A 268 2.30 2.82 5.01
CA ILE A 268 2.88 2.61 3.69
C ILE A 268 2.13 3.55 2.75
N LEU A 269 2.86 4.40 2.02
CA LEU A 269 2.28 5.24 0.99
C LEU A 269 2.20 4.45 -0.33
N VAL A 270 1.03 4.46 -0.96
CA VAL A 270 0.72 3.83 -2.24
C VAL A 270 0.21 4.97 -3.13
N ILE A 271 1.09 5.53 -3.95
CA ILE A 271 0.87 6.83 -4.60
C ILE A 271 1.05 6.74 -6.11
N HIS A 272 0.06 7.19 -6.85
CA HIS A 272 0.15 7.38 -8.28
C HIS A 272 0.81 8.73 -8.60
N GLN A 273 2.11 8.79 -8.30
CA GLN A 273 3.06 9.85 -8.65
C GLN A 273 4.45 9.19 -8.69
N GLY A 274 5.35 9.72 -9.52
CA GLY A 274 6.65 9.13 -9.78
C GLY A 274 7.76 10.14 -10.02
N GLY A 275 8.79 9.66 -10.71
CA GLY A 275 10.02 10.38 -10.97
C GLY A 275 10.93 9.61 -11.92
N LEU A 276 11.86 10.32 -12.54
CA LEU A 276 12.83 9.75 -13.49
C LEU A 276 14.21 9.64 -12.84
N GLN A 277 14.93 8.58 -13.18
CA GLN A 277 16.37 8.49 -12.92
C GLN A 277 17.12 9.51 -13.78
N SER A 278 18.27 10.02 -13.30
CA SER A 278 19.08 10.98 -14.05
C SER A 278 20.58 10.69 -13.96
N GLY A 279 21.30 10.99 -15.05
CA GLY A 279 22.71 10.63 -15.26
C GLY A 279 22.90 9.74 -16.50
N PRO A 280 24.14 9.34 -16.82
CA PRO A 280 24.43 8.51 -18.00
C PRO A 280 23.99 7.05 -17.84
N ASP A 281 24.03 6.51 -16.61
CA ASP A 281 23.85 5.09 -16.32
C ASP A 281 22.50 4.78 -15.63
N THR A 282 21.39 4.94 -16.36
CA THR A 282 20.04 4.60 -15.86
C THR A 282 19.78 3.09 -15.99
N ALA A 283 19.92 2.34 -14.90
CA ALA A 283 19.73 0.89 -14.88
C ALA A 283 18.31 0.48 -14.44
N LEU A 284 17.86 -0.70 -14.90
CA LEU A 284 16.66 -1.39 -14.39
C LEU A 284 16.72 -1.55 -12.86
N ASN A 285 15.68 -1.10 -12.15
CA ASN A 285 15.65 -1.03 -10.67
C ASN A 285 16.80 -0.22 -10.05
N GLY A 286 17.40 0.69 -10.83
CA GLY A 286 18.44 1.60 -10.40
C GLY A 286 17.90 2.75 -9.56
N CYS A 287 18.77 3.73 -9.29
CA CYS A 287 18.43 4.97 -8.62
C CYS A 287 19.40 6.10 -9.02
N ALA A 288 19.75 6.19 -10.31
CA ALA A 288 20.67 7.22 -10.80
C ALA A 288 20.10 8.62 -10.51
N GLY A 289 20.94 9.52 -9.99
CA GLY A 289 20.54 10.84 -9.53
C GLY A 289 19.65 10.88 -8.28
N ASN A 290 19.34 9.73 -7.65
CA ASN A 290 18.42 9.63 -6.50
C ASN A 290 17.05 10.30 -6.72
N LEU A 291 16.56 10.34 -7.97
CA LEU A 291 15.33 11.05 -8.37
C LEU A 291 15.30 12.55 -8.00
N ALA A 292 16.46 13.17 -7.76
CA ALA A 292 16.55 14.50 -7.18
C ALA A 292 15.79 15.55 -8.00
N GLY A 293 14.89 16.30 -7.35
CA GLY A 293 14.10 17.34 -8.01
C GLY A 293 12.85 16.86 -8.75
N THR A 294 12.55 15.55 -8.75
CA THR A 294 11.24 15.00 -9.18
C THR A 294 10.15 15.25 -8.12
N GLU A 295 8.88 15.16 -8.49
CA GLU A 295 7.78 15.36 -7.53
C GLU A 295 7.74 14.28 -6.45
N ILE A 296 7.95 13.00 -6.77
CA ILE A 296 7.99 11.94 -5.74
C ILE A 296 9.11 12.14 -4.73
N GLU A 297 10.23 12.76 -5.13
CA GLU A 297 11.35 13.08 -4.24
C GLU A 297 11.03 14.28 -3.33
N LYS A 298 10.41 15.34 -3.87
CA LYS A 298 9.90 16.49 -3.10
C LYS A 298 8.83 16.09 -2.08
N ILE A 299 7.91 15.19 -2.49
CA ILE A 299 6.90 14.59 -1.60
C ILE A 299 7.62 13.80 -0.51
N ALA A 300 8.52 12.88 -0.87
CA ALA A 300 9.26 12.07 0.08
C ALA A 300 10.01 12.92 1.12
N GLN A 301 10.68 14.01 0.73
CA GLN A 301 11.35 14.93 1.68
C GLN A 301 10.41 15.48 2.78
N ARG A 302 9.10 15.63 2.49
CA ARG A 302 8.08 16.18 3.39
C ARG A 302 7.26 15.13 4.14
N LEU A 303 7.38 13.84 3.81
CA LEU A 303 6.63 12.77 4.47
C LEU A 303 7.05 12.55 5.93
N ASP A 304 6.05 12.29 6.77
CA ASP A 304 6.17 11.97 8.18
C ASP A 304 7.21 10.85 8.40
N PRO A 305 8.07 10.97 9.44
CA PRO A 305 9.11 9.97 9.69
C PRO A 305 8.61 8.53 9.89
N SER A 306 7.33 8.30 10.20
CA SER A 306 6.72 6.96 10.28
C SER A 306 6.49 6.30 8.91
N ILE A 307 6.24 7.08 7.85
CA ILE A 307 6.05 6.56 6.49
C ILE A 307 7.41 6.13 5.97
N LYS A 308 7.70 4.81 5.95
CA LYS A 308 9.01 4.26 5.55
C LYS A 308 9.05 3.69 4.13
N VAL A 309 7.91 3.23 3.63
CA VAL A 309 7.77 2.60 2.32
C VAL A 309 6.87 3.47 1.45
N ILE A 310 7.29 3.70 0.21
CA ILE A 310 6.54 4.37 -0.84
C ILE A 310 6.46 3.38 -2.00
N ILE A 311 5.26 3.18 -2.52
CA ILE A 311 4.96 2.38 -3.71
C ILE A 311 4.41 3.36 -4.72
N SER A 312 5.20 3.68 -5.74
CA SER A 312 4.94 4.74 -6.72
C SER A 312 4.44 4.19 -8.07
N GLY A 313 4.04 5.09 -8.98
CA GLY A 313 3.59 4.77 -10.34
C GLY A 313 3.71 6.00 -11.25
N HIS A 314 2.78 6.17 -12.19
CA HIS A 314 2.56 7.36 -13.02
C HIS A 314 3.62 7.62 -14.10
N THR A 315 4.92 7.63 -13.75
CA THR A 315 5.99 7.99 -14.70
C THR A 315 6.47 6.81 -15.56
N HIS A 316 5.82 5.64 -15.47
CA HIS A 316 6.14 4.41 -16.22
C HIS A 316 7.64 4.03 -16.19
N ALA A 317 8.34 4.37 -15.10
CA ALA A 317 9.80 4.30 -15.01
C ALA A 317 10.25 3.41 -13.85
N GLU A 318 11.19 2.50 -14.11
CA GLU A 318 11.67 1.54 -13.13
C GLU A 318 12.78 2.13 -12.26
N TYR A 319 12.60 2.10 -10.94
CA TYR A 319 13.63 2.49 -9.96
C TYR A 319 13.38 1.80 -8.61
N ARG A 320 14.44 1.72 -7.79
CA ARG A 320 14.35 1.24 -6.41
C ARG A 320 15.28 2.09 -5.53
N CYS A 321 14.71 3.13 -4.93
CA CYS A 321 15.46 4.22 -4.30
C CYS A 321 15.38 4.25 -2.78
N THR A 322 16.48 4.66 -2.14
CA THR A 322 16.58 4.90 -0.69
C THR A 322 16.80 6.39 -0.43
N ILE A 323 15.71 7.17 -0.52
CA ILE A 323 15.77 8.64 -0.40
C ILE A 323 16.17 9.04 1.04
N LYS A 324 17.34 9.66 1.17
CA LYS A 324 17.87 10.18 2.45
C LYS A 324 17.16 11.47 2.85
N ARG A 325 16.03 11.34 3.55
CA ARG A 325 15.28 12.49 4.10
C ARG A 325 16.09 13.24 5.16
N PRO A 326 15.95 14.58 5.27
CA PRO A 326 16.48 15.34 6.38
C PRO A 326 15.99 14.76 7.71
N ARG A 327 16.87 14.70 8.73
CA ARG A 327 16.39 14.44 10.10
C ARG A 327 15.45 15.58 10.49
N PRO A 328 14.27 15.30 11.10
CA PRO A 328 13.43 16.35 11.65
C PRO A 328 14.28 17.26 12.53
N ARG A 329 14.30 18.56 12.24
CA ARG A 329 14.94 19.53 13.13
C ARG A 329 14.24 19.41 14.48
N ARG A 330 14.94 18.89 15.48
CA ARG A 330 14.53 19.08 16.87
C ARG A 330 14.49 20.59 17.08
N GLY A 331 13.29 21.16 17.15
CA GLY A 331 13.14 22.53 17.62
C GLY A 331 13.80 22.66 18.99
N PRO A 332 14.31 23.84 19.36
CA PRO A 332 14.75 24.07 20.73
C PRO A 332 13.61 23.69 21.68
N ALA A 333 13.95 23.03 22.80
CA ALA A 333 12.97 22.53 23.76
C ALA A 333 12.38 23.65 24.63
N GLY A 334 11.83 24.68 23.98
CA GLY A 334 11.06 25.74 24.61
C GLY A 334 9.67 25.22 24.96
N GLY A 335 9.51 24.79 26.22
CA GLY A 335 8.17 24.68 26.80
C GLY A 335 7.50 26.07 26.83
N PRO A 336 6.16 26.14 26.75
CA PRO A 336 5.44 27.41 26.76
C PRO A 336 5.44 28.02 28.17
N GLU A 337 6.50 28.77 28.50
CA GLU A 337 6.52 29.58 29.71
C GLU A 337 5.86 30.94 29.48
N GLN A 338 5.17 31.42 30.52
CA GLN A 338 4.63 32.78 30.70
C GLN A 338 3.45 33.21 29.81
N GLY A 339 2.26 33.15 30.43
CA GLY A 339 1.02 33.78 29.97
C GLY A 339 0.10 34.17 31.14
N ARG A 340 0.67 34.46 32.32
CA ARG A 340 -0.09 34.83 33.54
C ARG A 340 -0.36 36.34 33.59
N PRO A 341 -1.62 36.81 33.53
CA PRO A 341 -1.93 38.21 33.79
C PRO A 341 -1.73 38.55 35.27
N ALA A 342 -1.19 39.75 35.55
CA ALA A 342 -1.04 40.27 36.91
C ALA A 342 -2.43 40.53 37.54
N GLY A 343 -2.60 40.11 38.80
CA GLY A 343 -3.93 40.04 39.42
C GLY A 343 -4.42 41.33 40.09
N ARG A 344 -5.74 41.46 40.24
CA ARG A 344 -6.38 42.36 41.22
C ARG A 344 -6.91 41.57 42.41
N ARG A 345 -6.57 42.00 43.64
CA ARG A 345 -7.07 41.42 44.90
C ARG A 345 -8.35 42.12 45.38
N ARG A 346 -9.35 41.34 45.82
CA ARG A 346 -10.16 41.56 47.05
C ARG A 346 -11.06 40.32 47.28
N ARG A 347 -10.73 39.52 48.30
CA ARG A 347 -11.32 39.48 49.66
C ARG A 347 -12.68 38.73 49.72
N GLN A 348 -12.66 37.54 50.33
CA GLN A 348 -13.86 36.84 50.81
C GLN A 348 -14.40 37.50 52.09
N ALA A 349 -15.70 37.36 52.33
CA ALA A 349 -16.35 37.48 53.64
C ALA A 349 -17.58 36.54 53.69
N VAL A 350 -17.95 36.04 54.86
CA VAL A 350 -18.92 34.93 55.03
C VAL A 350 -20.05 35.32 55.98
N ARG A 351 -21.33 35.01 55.64
CA ARG A 351 -22.38 34.61 56.62
C ARG A 351 -23.73 34.11 56.04
N ARG A 352 -24.02 32.83 56.34
CA ARG A 352 -25.26 32.21 56.91
C ARG A 352 -26.68 32.57 56.38
N ARG A 353 -27.42 31.50 55.97
CA ARG A 353 -28.85 31.11 56.28
C ARG A 353 -29.97 32.13 55.94
N ARG A 354 -31.12 31.78 55.32
CA ARG A 354 -32.10 30.69 55.63
C ARG A 354 -33.15 30.52 54.48
N ARG A 355 -33.93 29.43 54.47
CA ARG A 355 -35.17 29.18 53.66
C ARG A 355 -36.42 29.69 54.44
N PRO A 356 -37.62 29.96 53.85
CA PRO A 356 -38.54 28.93 53.29
C PRO A 356 -39.58 29.32 52.18
N ALA A 357 -40.34 28.32 51.69
CA ALA A 357 -41.66 28.35 51.00
C ALA A 357 -41.84 29.14 49.67
N GLY A 358 -42.79 28.82 48.78
CA GLY A 358 -43.77 27.72 48.70
C GLY A 358 -44.64 27.78 47.42
N GLN A 359 -45.59 26.83 47.24
CA GLN A 359 -46.49 26.61 46.07
C GLN A 359 -45.77 26.15 44.77
N GLN A 360 -46.11 25.07 44.05
CA GLN A 360 -47.37 24.43 43.58
C GLN A 360 -47.86 24.92 42.20
N GLY A 361 -47.99 23.97 41.25
CA GLY A 361 -48.54 24.18 39.90
C GLY A 361 -48.26 22.97 38.98
N HIS A 362 -49.31 22.26 38.52
CA HIS A 362 -49.22 21.14 37.57
C HIS A 362 -49.25 21.62 36.11
N ARG A 363 -48.56 20.91 35.21
CA ARG A 363 -49.22 20.12 34.12
C ARG A 363 -48.24 19.26 33.31
N GLU A 364 -48.80 18.29 32.59
CA GLU A 364 -48.11 17.14 31.99
C GLU A 364 -47.33 17.40 30.69
N ASP A 365 -46.32 16.55 30.46
CA ASP A 365 -45.80 16.13 29.14
C ASP A 365 -46.62 14.90 28.68
N PRO A 366 -46.80 14.68 27.36
CA PRO A 366 -46.07 13.54 26.80
C PRO A 366 -45.64 13.69 25.33
N GLY A 367 -44.44 13.19 25.00
CA GLY A 367 -44.28 12.41 23.76
C GLY A 367 -42.91 12.37 23.08
N ARG A 368 -42.01 11.45 23.49
CA ARG A 368 -40.90 11.02 22.64
C ARG A 368 -40.42 9.59 22.95
N PRO A 369 -40.44 8.64 21.99
CA PRO A 369 -39.90 7.29 22.17
C PRO A 369 -38.44 7.15 21.71
N ASP A 370 -37.67 6.34 22.45
CA ASP A 370 -36.36 5.80 22.10
C ASP A 370 -36.39 4.26 22.32
N PRO A 371 -35.98 3.43 21.32
CA PRO A 371 -35.89 1.98 21.50
C PRO A 371 -34.51 1.37 21.21
N TYR A 372 -33.42 1.84 21.85
CA TYR A 372 -32.23 0.97 22.00
C TYR A 372 -32.48 -0.18 22.99
N ARG A 373 -32.94 -1.35 22.51
CA ARG A 373 -33.04 -2.57 23.35
C ARG A 373 -32.86 -3.88 22.58
N HIS A 374 -31.80 -4.60 22.90
CA HIS A 374 -31.61 -6.00 22.48
C HIS A 374 -32.48 -6.96 23.31
N PRO A 375 -33.11 -7.98 22.70
CA PRO A 375 -33.52 -9.20 23.39
C PRO A 375 -32.42 -10.27 23.31
N THR A 376 -32.27 -11.06 24.38
CA THR A 376 -31.61 -12.37 24.33
C THR A 376 -32.59 -13.42 24.85
N ARG A 377 -32.63 -14.61 24.22
CA ARG A 377 -32.48 -15.92 24.89
C ARG A 377 -32.93 -17.14 24.07
N ARG A 378 -32.22 -18.24 24.36
CA ARG A 378 -32.65 -19.65 24.43
C ARG A 378 -33.05 -20.40 23.17
N VAL A 379 -32.19 -21.38 22.88
CA VAL A 379 -32.54 -22.71 22.37
C VAL A 379 -33.63 -23.35 23.23
N ASP A 380 -34.57 -24.06 22.59
CA ASP A 380 -35.18 -25.26 23.16
C ASP A 380 -35.45 -26.27 22.01
N ALA A 381 -35.46 -27.57 22.31
CA ALA A 381 -35.43 -28.62 21.28
C ALA A 381 -36.36 -29.79 21.60
N ARG A 382 -37.29 -30.11 20.69
CA ARG A 382 -38.07 -31.36 20.71
C ARG A 382 -38.16 -32.03 19.34
N ARG A 383 -38.46 -33.32 19.38
CA ARG A 383 -38.18 -34.36 18.35
C ARG A 383 -39.47 -35.14 18.07
N ARG A 384 -39.53 -35.85 16.93
CA ARG A 384 -40.50 -36.90 16.48
C ARG A 384 -41.42 -36.49 15.31
N ASP A 385 -41.84 -37.40 14.42
CA ASP A 385 -41.31 -38.71 13.96
C ASP A 385 -42.08 -39.22 12.70
N ARG A 386 -41.42 -39.97 11.81
CA ARG A 386 -41.98 -40.78 10.67
C ARG A 386 -42.66 -39.98 9.50
N ARG A 387 -42.91 -40.52 8.29
CA ARG A 387 -42.81 -41.90 7.72
C ARG A 387 -42.17 -41.90 6.31
N ARG A 388 -41.64 -43.06 5.88
CA ARG A 388 -41.45 -43.49 4.46
C ARG A 388 -42.59 -44.46 4.06
N PRO A 389 -42.85 -44.69 2.75
CA PRO A 389 -42.46 -45.98 2.13
C PRO A 389 -41.95 -45.83 0.65
N THR A 390 -40.87 -46.51 0.22
CA THR A 390 -40.77 -47.71 -0.70
C THR A 390 -41.19 -47.52 -2.18
N GLU A 391 -40.75 -48.30 -3.19
CA GLU A 391 -39.47 -49.00 -3.53
C GLU A 391 -39.63 -49.70 -4.92
N GLY A 392 -38.54 -49.84 -5.71
CA GLY A 392 -38.44 -50.74 -6.89
C GLY A 392 -38.80 -50.17 -8.28
N ASP A 393 -38.39 -50.77 -9.41
CA ASP A 393 -37.42 -51.87 -9.64
C ASP A 393 -37.00 -52.04 -11.15
N ARG A 394 -35.68 -52.19 -11.44
CA ARG A 394 -35.07 -52.84 -12.67
C ARG A 394 -35.40 -52.22 -14.07
N ARG A 395 -34.85 -52.58 -15.26
CA ARG A 395 -33.89 -53.58 -15.91
C ARG A 395 -33.46 -52.96 -17.31
N ARG A 396 -32.47 -53.38 -18.15
CA ARG A 396 -31.16 -54.10 -18.06
C ARG A 396 -30.50 -54.27 -19.48
N GLY A 397 -29.37 -53.62 -19.80
CA GLY A 397 -28.52 -53.90 -21.00
C GLY A 397 -27.35 -52.89 -21.13
N GLN A 398 -26.05 -53.19 -21.33
CA GLN A 398 -25.30 -54.08 -22.25
C GLN A 398 -25.21 -53.53 -23.71
N GLY A 399 -24.04 -53.41 -24.38
CA GLY A 399 -22.62 -53.71 -24.05
C GLY A 399 -21.66 -52.74 -24.78
N ARG A 400 -20.40 -53.05 -25.15
CA ARG A 400 -19.60 -54.29 -25.10
C ARG A 400 -18.14 -54.07 -24.58
N ARG A 401 -17.09 -54.13 -25.42
CA ARG A 401 -15.65 -54.18 -25.05
C ARG A 401 -14.69 -53.92 -26.24
N ALA A 402 -13.52 -53.28 -26.00
CA ALA A 402 -12.15 -53.56 -26.54
C ALA A 402 -11.23 -52.36 -26.16
N GLY A 403 -9.91 -52.47 -25.93
CA GLY A 403 -8.96 -53.59 -25.78
C GLY A 403 -7.64 -53.08 -25.15
N ARG A 404 -6.75 -53.96 -24.65
CA ARG A 404 -5.45 -53.59 -24.02
C ARG A 404 -4.26 -53.87 -24.95
N VAL A 405 -3.24 -53.01 -24.91
CA VAL A 405 -1.83 -53.33 -25.25
C VAL A 405 -0.88 -52.56 -24.30
N HIS A 406 0.15 -53.23 -23.78
CA HIS A 406 1.43 -52.67 -23.26
C HIS A 406 2.52 -53.06 -24.30
N GLU A 407 3.70 -52.46 -24.46
CA GLU A 407 4.69 -51.77 -23.59
C GLU A 407 5.72 -51.10 -24.56
N PRO A 408 6.95 -50.68 -24.20
CA PRO A 408 7.51 -50.11 -22.98
C PRO A 408 8.05 -48.66 -23.21
N GLY A 409 8.69 -48.05 -22.21
CA GLY A 409 9.03 -46.62 -22.21
C GLY A 409 10.40 -46.21 -22.80
N ARG A 410 10.59 -44.88 -22.93
CA ARG A 410 11.90 -44.21 -23.05
C ARG A 410 11.93 -42.93 -22.21
N HIS A 411 13.00 -42.73 -21.46
CA HIS A 411 13.33 -41.44 -20.85
C HIS A 411 13.98 -40.49 -21.87
N PRO A 412 13.64 -39.19 -21.83
CA PRO A 412 14.58 -38.11 -22.12
C PRO A 412 15.26 -37.62 -20.82
N GLN A 413 16.46 -37.09 -20.95
CA GLN A 413 17.25 -36.56 -19.82
C GLN A 413 16.89 -35.08 -19.54
N ARG A 414 17.24 -34.60 -18.33
CA ARG A 414 17.15 -33.17 -17.99
C ARG A 414 18.18 -32.37 -18.79
N PRO A 415 17.82 -31.23 -19.40
CA PRO A 415 18.74 -30.10 -19.49
C PRO A 415 19.06 -29.61 -18.08
N GLN A 416 20.34 -29.46 -17.76
CA GLN A 416 20.75 -28.55 -16.69
C GLN A 416 20.83 -27.15 -17.31
N ASP A 417 20.07 -26.20 -16.80
CA ASP A 417 20.23 -24.79 -17.16
C ASP A 417 20.31 -23.94 -15.88
N HIS A 418 21.32 -23.07 -15.82
CA HIS A 418 21.72 -22.33 -14.62
C HIS A 418 21.03 -20.97 -14.53
N GLY A 419 19.69 -20.99 -14.63
CA GLY A 419 18.84 -19.81 -14.44
C GLY A 419 18.96 -19.22 -13.03
N ARG A 420 19.85 -18.23 -12.85
CA ARG A 420 19.91 -17.40 -11.64
C ARG A 420 18.65 -16.52 -11.54
N LEU A 421 17.58 -17.09 -10.96
CA LEU A 421 16.39 -16.35 -10.57
C LEU A 421 16.76 -15.30 -9.52
N LEU A 422 16.61 -14.02 -9.88
CA LEU A 422 16.75 -12.89 -8.97
C LEU A 422 15.68 -12.97 -7.88
N ARG A 423 16.10 -12.85 -6.62
CA ARG A 423 15.18 -12.77 -5.49
C ARG A 423 14.64 -11.35 -5.35
N TRP A 424 13.37 -11.29 -4.94
CA TRP A 424 12.64 -10.10 -4.53
C TRP A 424 12.64 -10.05 -3.00
#